data_AF-A0A1W0WVG0-F1
#
_entry.id   AF-A0A1W0WVG0-F1
#
_cell.length_a   1.000
_cell.length_b   1.000
_cell.length_c   1.000
_cell.angle_alpha   90.00
_cell.angle_beta   90.00
_cell.angle_gamma   90.00
#
_symmetry.space_group_name_H-M   'P 1'
#
loop_
_entity.id
_entity.type
_entity.pdbx_description
1 polymer ?
#
loop_
_entity_poly.entity_id
_entity_poly.type
_entity_poly.pdbx_seq_one_letter_code
_entity_poly.pdbx_strand_id
1 'polypeptide(L)'
;MASAASRSVTKFKPLFDRVLVERFAAELKTKSGIMLPEKAVGKVLDARVVAVGPGARTEEGKSIPVSVKTGDRVLLPEYGGTKVEFEEKEYFLFRDTDILGRFSE
;
A
#
# COMPACT_ATOMS: atom_id res chain seq x y z
N MET A 1 -17.72 18.47 -3.39
CA MET A 1 -17.61 17.76 -2.08
C MET A 1 -16.42 16.82 -2.15
N ALA A 2 -15.21 17.32 -1.90
CA ALA A 2 -14.03 16.47 -1.81
C ALA A 2 -14.12 15.66 -0.52
N SER A 3 -14.28 14.35 -0.66
CA SER A 3 -14.54 13.39 0.40
C SER A 3 -13.57 13.56 1.58
N ALA A 4 -14.12 13.61 2.79
CA ALA A 4 -13.36 13.72 4.04
C ALA A 4 -12.29 12.62 4.19
N ALA A 5 -12.48 11.48 3.51
CA ALA A 5 -11.56 10.33 3.46
C ALA A 5 -10.14 10.66 2.98
N SER A 6 -9.94 11.78 2.26
CA SER A 6 -8.58 12.18 1.85
C SER A 6 -7.83 12.93 2.96
N ARG A 7 -8.50 13.51 3.97
CA ARG A 7 -7.86 14.46 4.89
C ARG A 7 -6.98 13.80 5.95
N SER A 8 -7.37 12.67 6.52
CA SER A 8 -6.57 11.96 7.54
C SER A 8 -5.33 11.30 6.93
N VAL A 9 -5.52 10.62 5.80
CA VAL A 9 -4.47 9.96 5.03
C VAL A 9 -3.46 10.97 4.47
N THR A 10 -3.92 12.12 3.97
CA THR A 10 -3.01 13.20 3.53
C THR A 10 -2.19 13.80 4.68
N LYS A 11 -2.68 13.69 5.92
CA LYS A 11 -1.95 14.13 7.13
C LYS A 11 -1.01 13.05 7.66
N PHE A 12 -1.24 11.78 7.35
CA PHE A 12 -0.37 10.70 7.78
C PHE A 12 0.90 10.67 6.93
N LYS A 13 2.05 10.91 7.58
CA LYS A 13 3.37 10.84 6.96
C LYS A 13 4.12 9.63 7.52
N PRO A 14 4.33 8.58 6.73
CA PRO A 14 5.19 7.47 7.13
C PRO A 14 6.59 7.96 7.50
N LEU A 15 7.20 7.36 8.52
CA LEU A 15 8.55 7.69 8.97
C LEU A 15 9.58 6.76 8.32
N PHE A 16 10.75 7.32 8.00
CA PHE A 16 11.88 6.62 7.38
C PHE A 16 11.49 5.97 6.03
N ASP A 17 11.81 4.70 5.85
CA ASP A 17 11.58 3.86 4.67
C ASP A 17 10.18 3.23 4.63
N ARG A 18 9.24 3.71 5.47
CA ARG A 18 7.89 3.16 5.50
C ARG A 18 7.04 3.68 4.35
N VAL A 19 6.20 2.81 3.82
CA VAL A 19 5.29 3.07 2.71
C VAL A 19 3.89 2.62 3.11
N LEU A 20 2.93 3.54 3.02
CA LEU A 20 1.52 3.26 3.26
C LEU A 20 0.86 2.88 1.94
N VAL A 21 0.16 1.75 1.93
CA VAL A 21 -0.52 1.19 0.76
C VAL A 21 -1.97 0.84 1.07
N GLU A 22 -2.81 0.92 0.04
CA GLU A 22 -4.21 0.48 0.04
C GLU A 22 -4.33 -0.70 -0.92
N ARG A 23 -4.79 -1.85 -0.43
CA ARG A 23 -5.00 -3.04 -1.28
C ARG A 23 -6.17 -2.81 -2.22
N PHE A 24 -6.08 -3.36 -3.43
CA PHE A 24 -7.22 -3.36 -4.33
C PHE A 24 -8.33 -4.27 -3.82
N ALA A 25 -9.56 -3.95 -4.22
CA ALA A 25 -10.71 -4.81 -3.98
C ALA A 25 -10.50 -6.16 -4.66
N ALA A 26 -10.89 -7.22 -3.97
CA ALA A 26 -10.71 -8.58 -4.45
C ALA A 26 -11.70 -8.87 -5.60
N GLU A 27 -11.22 -9.48 -6.68
CA GLU A 27 -12.07 -9.84 -7.82
C GLU A 27 -13.00 -11.01 -7.43
N LEU A 28 -14.25 -10.69 -7.08
CA LEU A 28 -15.27 -11.67 -6.72
C LEU A 28 -15.80 -12.46 -7.92
N LYS A 29 -15.52 -12.02 -9.15
CA LYS A 29 -15.95 -12.67 -10.38
C LYS A 29 -14.73 -13.12 -11.16
N THR A 30 -14.69 -14.40 -11.51
CA THR A 30 -13.67 -14.94 -12.41
C THR A 30 -13.88 -14.41 -13.83
N LYS A 31 -12.86 -14.52 -14.69
CA LYS A 31 -12.94 -14.19 -16.12
C LYS A 31 -14.06 -14.96 -16.87
N SER A 32 -14.49 -16.11 -16.34
CA SER A 32 -15.59 -16.93 -16.86
C SER A 32 -16.98 -16.55 -16.34
N GLY A 33 -17.08 -15.54 -15.47
CA GLY A 33 -18.35 -15.06 -14.91
C GLY A 33 -18.84 -15.80 -13.67
N ILE A 34 -18.04 -16.71 -13.10
CA ILE A 34 -18.39 -17.44 -11.89
C ILE A 34 -18.12 -16.55 -10.67
N MET A 35 -19.11 -16.45 -9.78
CA MET A 35 -18.99 -15.69 -8.53
C MET A 35 -18.31 -16.57 -7.48
N LEU A 36 -17.17 -16.10 -6.96
CA LEU A 36 -16.43 -16.76 -5.91
C LEU A 36 -17.01 -16.36 -4.54
N PRO A 37 -17.12 -17.30 -3.58
CA PRO A 37 -17.46 -16.96 -2.22
C PRO A 37 -16.36 -16.08 -1.61
N GLU A 38 -16.73 -15.10 -0.79
CA GLU A 38 -15.77 -14.13 -0.20
C GLU A 38 -14.60 -14.81 0.54
N LYS A 39 -14.85 -15.98 1.15
CA LYS A 39 -13.82 -16.78 1.85
C LYS A 39 -12.78 -17.42 0.92
N ALA A 40 -13.11 -17.64 -0.35
CA ALA A 40 -12.19 -18.22 -1.32
C ALA A 40 -11.28 -17.17 -1.96
N VAL A 41 -11.60 -15.89 -1.77
CA VAL A 41 -10.77 -14.80 -2.30
C VAL A 41 -9.69 -14.48 -1.29
N GLY A 42 -8.45 -14.87 -1.63
CA GLY A 42 -7.27 -14.62 -0.80
C GLY A 42 -6.96 -13.14 -0.64
N LYS A 43 -5.91 -12.84 0.14
CA LYS A 43 -5.39 -11.48 0.26
C LYS A 43 -4.93 -10.99 -1.11
N VAL A 44 -5.49 -9.89 -1.58
CA VAL A 44 -5.02 -9.22 -2.79
C VAL A 44 -3.62 -8.67 -2.51
N LEU A 45 -2.64 -9.14 -3.29
CA LEU A 45 -1.26 -8.71 -3.18
C LEU A 45 -1.00 -7.40 -3.92
N ASP A 46 -1.85 -7.08 -4.90
CA ASP A 46 -1.82 -5.80 -5.58
C ASP A 46 -2.30 -4.68 -4.64
N ALA A 47 -1.54 -3.60 -4.60
CA ALA A 47 -1.89 -2.42 -3.84
C ALA A 47 -1.48 -1.13 -4.54
N ARG A 48 -2.11 -0.03 -4.12
CA ARG A 48 -1.76 1.33 -4.53
C ARG A 48 -1.01 2.03 -3.41
N VAL A 49 0.08 2.71 -3.76
CA VAL A 49 0.83 3.53 -2.80
C VAL A 49 0.05 4.81 -2.52
N VAL A 50 -0.19 5.07 -1.24
CA VAL A 50 -0.98 6.21 -0.77
C VAL A 50 -0.10 7.28 -0.14
N ALA A 51 0.89 6.87 0.65
CA ALA A 51 1.87 7.78 1.24
C ALA A 51 3.24 7.12 1.31
N VAL A 52 4.29 7.92 1.17
CA VAL A 52 5.68 7.49 1.25
C VAL A 52 6.41 8.27 2.32
N GLY A 53 7.30 7.59 3.03
CA GLY A 53 8.24 8.23 3.95
C GLY A 53 9.38 8.93 3.22
N PRO A 54 10.19 9.73 3.94
CA PRO A 54 11.33 10.44 3.38
C PRO A 54 12.48 9.51 2.94
N GLY A 55 12.44 8.22 3.30
CA GLY A 55 13.44 7.23 2.97
C GLY A 55 14.36 6.86 4.13
N ALA A 56 15.18 5.83 3.92
CA ALA A 56 16.13 5.33 4.93
C ALA A 56 17.21 6.37 5.21
N ARG A 57 17.72 6.43 6.45
CA ARG A 57 18.89 7.26 6.78
C ARG A 57 20.13 6.39 6.82
N THR A 58 21.18 6.86 6.14
CA THR A 58 22.54 6.32 6.27
C THR A 58 23.15 6.73 7.60
N GLU A 59 24.18 6.02 8.05
CA GLU A 59 24.95 6.37 9.24
C GLU A 59 25.62 7.76 9.13
N GLU A 60 25.89 8.20 7.89
CA GLU A 60 26.39 9.54 7.55
C GLU A 60 25.33 10.65 7.60
N GLY A 61 24.07 10.32 7.93
CA GLY A 61 22.96 11.26 8.01
C GLY A 61 22.30 11.62 6.67
N LYS A 62 22.79 11.07 5.54
CA LYS A 62 22.14 11.24 4.23
C LYS A 62 20.88 10.38 4.15
N SER A 63 19.82 10.91 3.55
CA SER A 63 18.58 10.18 3.27
C SER A 63 18.67 9.47 1.92
N ILE A 64 18.43 8.16 1.90
CA ILE A 64 18.20 7.37 0.69
C ILE A 64 16.71 7.42 0.40
N PRO A 65 16.26 8.09 -0.67
CA PRO A 65 14.84 8.18 -1.00
C PRO A 65 14.26 6.80 -1.30
N VAL A 66 12.98 6.62 -1.00
CA VAL A 66 12.26 5.39 -1.37
C VAL A 66 12.15 5.23 -2.89
N SER A 67 12.07 3.99 -3.35
CA SER A 67 12.00 3.67 -4.79
C SER A 67 10.61 3.85 -5.38
N VAL A 68 9.58 3.87 -4.53
CA VAL A 68 8.17 4.02 -4.91
C VAL A 68 7.66 5.44 -4.69
N LYS A 69 6.64 5.85 -5.47
CA LYS A 69 5.99 7.16 -5.38
C LYS A 69 4.50 6.99 -5.06
N THR A 70 3.91 8.02 -4.46
CA THR A 70 2.47 8.07 -4.25
C THR A 70 1.73 7.92 -5.58
N GLY A 71 0.73 7.03 -5.59
CA GLY A 71 -0.08 6.71 -6.76
C GLY A 71 0.35 5.46 -7.51
N ASP A 72 1.56 4.97 -7.27
CA ASP A 72 2.09 3.79 -7.97
C ASP A 72 1.32 2.51 -7.61
N ARG A 73 1.23 1.59 -8.58
CA ARG A 73 0.74 0.24 -8.36
C ARG A 73 1.91 -0.67 -8.02
N VAL A 74 1.82 -1.39 -6.90
CA VAL A 74 2.89 -2.23 -6.37
C VAL A 74 2.37 -3.61 -6.02
N LEU A 75 3.27 -4.59 -6.04
CA LEU A 75 3.02 -5.95 -5.57
C LEU A 75 3.58 -6.10 -4.16
N LEU A 76 2.71 -6.50 -3.24
CA LEU A 76 3.04 -6.74 -1.84
C LEU A 76 3.43 -8.21 -1.61
N PRO A 77 4.26 -8.49 -0.60
CA PRO A 77 4.47 -9.85 -0.13
C PRO A 77 3.21 -10.39 0.56
N GLU A 78 3.04 -11.71 0.57
CA GLU A 78 1.91 -12.39 1.23
C GLU A 78 1.87 -12.15 2.74
N TYR A 79 3.05 -11.97 3.32
CA TYR A 79 3.30 -11.80 4.74
C TYR A 79 4.04 -10.50 5.02
N GLY A 80 3.91 -10.02 6.25
CA GLY A 80 4.46 -8.75 6.67
C GLY A 80 3.48 -7.59 6.48
N GLY A 81 3.99 -6.41 6.79
CA GLY A 81 3.19 -5.19 6.86
C GLY A 81 2.36 -5.10 8.14
N THR A 82 2.19 -3.88 8.62
CA THR A 82 1.34 -3.57 9.78
C THR A 82 0.00 -3.04 9.29
N LYS A 83 -1.10 -3.64 9.74
CA LYS A 83 -2.45 -3.12 9.49
C LYS A 83 -2.62 -1.80 10.25
N VAL A 84 -3.05 -0.76 9.55
CA VAL A 84 -3.39 0.54 10.14
C VAL A 84 -4.75 0.97 9.61
N GLU A 85 -5.61 1.44 10.49
CA GLU A 85 -6.97 1.87 10.13
C GLU A 85 -7.05 3.40 10.23
N PHE A 86 -7.52 4.03 9.15
CA PHE A 86 -7.78 5.46 9.10
C PHE A 86 -9.19 5.69 8.60
N GLU A 87 -10.02 6.42 9.38
CA GLU A 87 -11.38 6.79 8.98
C GLU A 87 -12.20 5.59 8.43
N GLU A 88 -12.16 4.47 9.17
CA GLU A 88 -12.87 3.22 8.85
C GLU A 88 -12.39 2.50 7.57
N LYS A 89 -11.25 2.92 7.01
CA LYS A 89 -10.58 2.24 5.91
C LYS A 89 -9.32 1.55 6.38
N GLU A 90 -9.11 0.35 5.86
CA GLU A 90 -7.93 -0.46 6.14
C GLU A 90 -6.79 -0.12 5.18
N TYR A 91 -5.65 0.20 5.75
CA TYR A 91 -4.39 0.39 5.04
C TYR A 91 -3.34 -0.54 5.61
N PHE A 92 -2.27 -0.72 4.86
CA PHE A 92 -1.13 -1.51 5.30
C PHE A 92 0.14 -0.67 5.20
N LEU A 93 1.00 -0.82 6.19
CA LEU A 93 2.28 -0.12 6.25
C LEU A 93 3.41 -1.14 6.04
N PHE A 94 4.17 -0.98 4.97
CA PHE A 94 5.31 -1.82 4.62
C PHE A 94 6.62 -1.02 4.67
N ARG A 95 7.76 -1.69 4.62
CA ARG A 95 9.03 -1.06 4.30
C ARG A 95 9.23 -1.05 2.79
N ASP A 96 9.95 -0.07 2.27
CA ASP A 96 10.30 0.02 0.85
C ASP A 96 11.04 -1.25 0.37
N THR A 97 11.86 -1.86 1.23
CA THR A 97 12.60 -3.10 0.94
C THR A 97 11.73 -4.34 0.82
N ASP A 98 10.54 -4.34 1.43
CA ASP A 98 9.66 -5.50 1.44
C ASP A 98 8.75 -5.55 0.20
N ILE A 99 8.63 -4.42 -0.51
CA ILE A 99 7.81 -4.32 -1.72
C ILE A 99 8.49 -5.12 -2.83
N LEU A 100 7.77 -6.09 -3.40
CA LEU A 100 8.33 -7.05 -4.36
C LEU A 100 8.57 -6.43 -5.74
N GLY A 101 7.73 -5.47 -6.13
CA GLY A 101 7.84 -4.83 -7.42
C GLY A 101 6.83 -3.72 -7.62
N ARG A 102 7.11 -2.87 -8.60
CA ARG A 102 6.23 -1.82 -9.10
C ARG A 102 5.77 -2.19 -10.50
N PHE A 103 4.48 -2.07 -10.77
CA PHE A 103 3.96 -2.22 -12.13
C PHE A 103 4.32 -0.97 -12.94
N SER A 104 4.92 -1.17 -14.10
CA SER A 104 5.13 -0.14 -15.11
C SER A 104 4.03 -0.29 -16.14
N GLU A 105 3.03 0.59 -16.11
CA GLU A 105 2.17 0.86 -17.27
C GLU A 105 2.74 2.05 -18.05
#